data_AF-A0A317SQ57-F1
#
_entry.id   AF-A0A317SQ57-F1
#
_cell.length_a   1.000
_cell.length_b   1.000
_cell.length_c   1.000
_cell.angle_alpha   90.00
_cell.angle_beta   90.00
_cell.angle_gamma   90.00
#
_symmetry.space_group_name_H-M   'P 1'
#
loop_
_entity.id
_entity.type
_entity.pdbx_description
1 polymer ?
#
loop_
_entity_poly.entity_id
_entity_poly.type
_entity_poly.pdbx_seq_one_letter_code
_entity_poly.pdbx_strand_id
1 'polypeptide(L)'
;MDDLPNLTLSDDDESSSAKSARQAKLHQTESSFQVQKCSWKPICQAKQAARRLDYRVDGPAPESKELALEIKAAAEERYYAREYETALGLAERGLKAAEGVLHASERRELEGVRGVCVRRLAK
;
A
#
# COMPACT_ATOMS: atom_id res chain seq x y z
N MET A 1 33.23 -30.61 31.83
CA MET A 1 31.76 -30.70 31.72
C MET A 1 31.34 -29.35 31.21
N ASP A 2 31.11 -29.25 29.90
CA ASP A 2 30.55 -28.05 29.27
C ASP A 2 29.39 -28.55 28.42
N ASP A 3 28.22 -28.64 29.07
CA ASP A 3 26.94 -28.94 28.46
C ASP A 3 26.36 -27.62 27.94
N LEU A 4 26.44 -27.40 26.63
CA LEU A 4 25.74 -26.29 25.97
C LEU A 4 24.41 -26.81 25.41
N PRO A 5 23.28 -26.15 25.69
CA PRO A 5 21.97 -26.66 25.31
C PRO A 5 21.77 -26.64 23.79
N ASN A 6 21.45 -27.82 23.27
CA ASN A 6 20.97 -28.07 21.92
C ASN A 6 19.63 -27.33 21.69
N LEU A 7 19.70 -26.11 21.15
CA LEU A 7 18.52 -25.36 20.70
C LEU A 7 18.11 -25.85 19.32
N THR A 8 17.40 -26.98 19.29
CA THR A 8 16.60 -27.40 18.14
C THR A 8 15.41 -26.46 18.00
N LEU A 9 15.60 -25.35 17.28
CA LEU A 9 14.51 -24.53 16.76
C LEU A 9 13.87 -25.26 15.57
N SER A 10 12.87 -26.08 15.88
CA SER A 10 11.94 -26.65 14.90
C SER A 10 11.01 -25.53 14.43
N ASP A 11 11.43 -24.82 13.39
CA ASP A 11 10.67 -23.76 12.72
C ASP A 11 9.91 -24.39 11.54
N ASP A 12 8.89 -25.18 11.86
CA ASP A 12 7.99 -25.80 10.89
C ASP A 12 6.98 -24.75 10.36
N ASP A 13 7.14 -24.49 9.06
CA ASP A 13 6.06 -24.57 8.06
C ASP A 13 5.30 -23.33 7.53
N GLU A 14 5.91 -22.12 7.47
CA GLU A 14 5.37 -21.03 6.61
C GLU A 14 6.43 -20.12 5.89
N SER A 15 7.68 -20.59 5.67
CA SER A 15 8.77 -19.68 5.21
C SER A 15 9.62 -20.16 4.03
N SER A 16 9.21 -21.18 3.28
CA SER A 16 10.10 -21.79 2.27
C SER A 16 10.43 -20.85 1.09
N SER A 17 9.46 -20.05 0.63
CA SER A 17 9.63 -19.21 -0.57
C SER A 17 10.59 -18.02 -0.35
N ALA A 18 10.43 -17.27 0.74
CA ALA A 18 11.24 -16.09 0.99
C ALA A 18 12.67 -16.41 1.41
N LYS A 19 12.88 -17.44 2.26
CA LYS A 19 14.21 -17.91 2.66
C LYS A 19 14.95 -18.49 1.43
N SER A 20 14.28 -19.31 0.62
CA SER A 20 14.85 -19.87 -0.62
C SER A 20 15.20 -18.80 -1.65
N ALA A 21 14.32 -17.80 -1.86
CA ALA A 21 14.61 -16.69 -2.77
C ALA A 21 15.81 -15.83 -2.33
N ARG A 22 16.00 -15.66 -1.01
CA ARG A 22 17.18 -14.97 -0.46
C ARG A 22 18.46 -15.79 -0.68
N GLN A 23 18.40 -17.10 -0.46
CA GLN A 23 19.53 -18.00 -0.69
C GLN A 23 19.92 -18.09 -2.17
N ALA A 24 18.95 -18.08 -3.08
CA ALA A 24 19.19 -18.03 -4.52
C ALA A 24 19.88 -16.74 -4.97
N LYS A 25 19.60 -15.59 -4.32
CA LYS A 25 20.29 -14.32 -4.58
C LYS A 25 21.74 -14.31 -4.11
N LEU A 26 22.06 -15.03 -3.03
CA LEU A 26 23.43 -15.13 -2.51
C LEU A 26 24.41 -15.83 -3.45
N HIS A 27 23.92 -16.77 -4.26
CA HIS A 27 24.71 -17.52 -5.25
C HIS A 27 24.41 -17.10 -6.69
N GLN A 28 23.82 -15.92 -6.89
CA GLN A 28 23.49 -15.42 -8.21
C GLN A 28 24.76 -15.11 -9.01
N THR A 29 24.87 -15.67 -10.23
CA THR A 29 25.97 -15.33 -11.14
C THR A 29 25.68 -14.03 -11.89
N GLU A 30 26.73 -13.33 -12.32
CA GLU A 30 26.60 -12.09 -13.11
C GLU A 30 25.74 -12.28 -14.37
N SER A 31 25.92 -13.40 -15.08
CA SER A 31 25.11 -13.72 -16.25
C SER A 31 23.61 -13.83 -15.92
N SER A 32 23.27 -14.46 -14.79
CA SER A 32 21.87 -14.61 -14.36
C SER A 32 21.26 -13.29 -13.88
N PHE A 33 22.07 -12.41 -13.28
CA PHE A 33 21.65 -11.06 -12.91
C PHE A 33 21.34 -10.21 -14.15
N GLN A 34 22.22 -10.23 -15.16
CA GLN A 34 22.01 -9.47 -16.40
C GLN A 34 20.74 -9.92 -17.13
N VAL A 35 20.46 -11.22 -17.19
CA VAL A 35 19.20 -11.73 -17.76
C VAL A 35 17.99 -11.20 -17.00
N GLN A 36 18.00 -11.24 -15.66
CA GLN A 36 16.91 -10.70 -14.84
C GLN A 36 16.73 -9.21 -15.06
N LYS A 37 17.82 -8.44 -15.06
CA LYS A 37 17.82 -7.00 -15.30
C LYS A 37 17.25 -6.65 -16.67
N CYS A 38 17.64 -7.36 -17.73
CA CYS A 38 17.11 -7.16 -19.07
C CYS A 38 15.62 -7.54 -19.18
N SER A 39 15.17 -8.51 -18.38
CA SER A 39 13.76 -8.91 -18.31
C SER A 39 12.91 -8.03 -17.39
N TRP A 40 13.54 -7.19 -16.56
CA TRP A 40 12.85 -6.35 -15.60
C TRP A 40 12.04 -5.29 -16.33
N LYS A 41 10.75 -5.26 -16.03
CA LYS A 41 9.85 -4.20 -16.49
C LYS A 41 9.36 -3.44 -15.27
N PRO A 42 9.38 -2.10 -15.29
CA PRO A 42 8.72 -1.34 -14.25
C PRO A 42 7.25 -1.73 -14.23
N ILE A 43 6.71 -1.97 -13.04
CA ILE A 43 5.28 -2.15 -12.87
C ILE A 43 4.65 -0.76 -13.01
N CYS A 44 4.44 -0.35 -14.25
CA CYS A 44 3.78 0.91 -14.57
C CYS A 44 2.30 0.78 -14.22
N GLN A 45 1.92 1.32 -13.08
CA GLN A 45 0.56 1.34 -12.55
C GLN A 45 -0.39 2.27 -13.33
N ALA A 46 -0.17 2.53 -14.62
CA ALA A 46 -1.01 3.46 -15.43
C ALA A 46 -2.50 3.06 -15.40
N LYS A 47 -2.79 1.76 -15.33
CA LYS A 47 -4.15 1.24 -15.16
C LYS A 47 -4.72 1.45 -13.75
N GLN A 48 -3.92 1.67 -12.70
CA GLN A 48 -4.42 2.04 -11.38
C GLN A 48 -4.82 3.51 -11.32
N ALA A 49 -4.06 4.43 -11.92
CA ALA A 49 -4.43 5.85 -11.98
C ALA A 49 -5.80 6.04 -12.69
N ALA A 50 -6.01 5.37 -13.83
CA ALA A 50 -7.32 5.42 -14.50
C ALA A 50 -8.46 4.85 -13.62
N ARG A 51 -8.22 3.72 -12.95
CA ARG A 51 -9.20 3.11 -12.03
C ARG A 51 -9.52 3.99 -10.83
N ARG A 52 -8.59 4.84 -10.38
CA ARG A 52 -8.82 5.75 -9.25
C ARG A 52 -9.84 6.83 -9.55
N LEU A 53 -10.01 7.17 -10.83
CA LEU A 53 -11.07 8.09 -11.26
C LEU A 53 -12.47 7.49 -11.08
N ASP A 54 -12.61 6.17 -11.04
CA ASP A 54 -13.90 5.49 -10.95
C ASP A 54 -14.43 5.37 -9.50
N TYR A 55 -13.63 5.72 -8.49
CA TYR A 55 -14.08 5.62 -7.10
C TYR A 55 -15.21 6.62 -6.80
N ARG A 56 -16.35 6.07 -6.37
CA ARG A 56 -17.51 6.84 -5.94
C ARG A 56 -17.40 7.28 -4.48
N VAL A 57 -17.84 8.50 -4.20
CA VAL A 57 -17.95 9.07 -2.85
C VAL A 57 -18.95 8.27 -2.01
N ASP A 58 -20.09 7.92 -2.59
CA ASP A 58 -21.20 7.23 -1.89
C ASP A 58 -21.00 5.71 -1.76
N GLY A 59 -19.77 5.23 -1.95
CA GLY A 59 -19.46 3.82 -1.79
C GLY A 59 -19.40 3.40 -0.31
N PRO A 60 -19.48 2.09 -0.03
CA PRO A 60 -19.33 1.56 1.32
C PRO A 60 -17.94 1.86 1.90
N ALA A 61 -17.83 1.80 3.22
CA ALA A 61 -16.54 1.89 3.91
C ALA A 61 -15.58 0.81 3.36
N PRO A 62 -14.28 1.12 3.19
CA PRO A 62 -13.33 0.13 2.71
C PRO A 62 -13.10 -0.96 3.77
N GLU A 63 -13.25 -2.22 3.35
CA GLU A 63 -13.12 -3.39 4.21
C GLU A 63 -11.68 -3.95 4.24
N SER A 64 -10.88 -3.63 3.22
CA SER A 64 -9.49 -4.08 3.12
C SER A 64 -8.51 -2.92 3.11
N LYS A 65 -7.27 -3.21 3.51
CA LYS A 65 -6.17 -2.24 3.49
C LYS A 65 -5.90 -1.75 2.08
N GLU A 66 -5.87 -2.65 1.10
CA GLU A 66 -5.62 -2.32 -0.30
C GLU A 66 -6.67 -1.34 -0.82
N LEU A 67 -7.96 -1.58 -0.53
CA LEU A 67 -9.03 -0.71 -0.95
C LEU A 67 -8.98 0.65 -0.25
N ALA A 68 -8.67 0.67 1.05
CA ALA A 68 -8.53 1.91 1.81
C ALA A 68 -7.37 2.77 1.27
N LEU A 69 -6.25 2.15 0.90
CA LEU A 69 -5.12 2.82 0.27
C LEU A 69 -5.44 3.36 -1.12
N GLU A 70 -6.18 2.62 -1.94
CA GLU A 70 -6.60 3.10 -3.25
C GLU A 70 -7.59 4.27 -3.15
N ILE A 71 -8.52 4.24 -2.18
CA ILE A 71 -9.43 5.38 -1.91
C ILE A 71 -8.66 6.60 -1.41
N LYS A 72 -7.66 6.41 -0.53
CA LYS A 72 -6.78 7.50 -0.09
C LYS A 72 -6.04 8.12 -1.28
N ALA A 73 -5.44 7.30 -2.14
CA ALA A 73 -4.75 7.78 -3.33
C ALA A 73 -5.69 8.52 -4.29
N ALA A 74 -6.92 8.01 -4.48
CA ALA A 74 -7.95 8.69 -5.27
C ALA A 74 -8.34 10.05 -4.65
N ALA A 75 -8.47 10.16 -3.33
CA ALA A 75 -8.75 11.42 -2.65
C ALA A 75 -7.64 12.46 -2.89
N GLU A 76 -6.37 12.05 -2.80
CA GLU A 76 -5.22 12.91 -3.06
C GLU A 76 -5.15 13.36 -4.53
N GLU A 77 -5.34 12.45 -5.48
CA GLU A 77 -5.39 12.75 -6.91
C GLU A 77 -6.48 13.79 -7.22
N ARG A 78 -7.69 13.62 -6.66
CA ARG A 78 -8.81 14.56 -6.81
C ARG A 78 -8.52 15.93 -6.17
N TYR A 79 -7.82 15.94 -5.03
CA TYR A 79 -7.37 17.18 -4.41
C TYR A 79 -6.41 17.96 -5.32
N TYR A 80 -5.42 17.30 -5.92
CA TYR A 80 -4.50 17.94 -6.85
C TYR A 80 -5.17 18.38 -8.15
N ALA A 81 -6.23 17.68 -8.58
CA ALA A 81 -7.10 18.09 -9.68
C ALA A 81 -8.04 19.27 -9.32
N ARG A 82 -8.02 19.75 -8.07
CA ARG A 82 -8.89 20.82 -7.52
C ARG A 82 -10.37 20.46 -7.44
N GLU A 83 -10.69 19.17 -7.50
CA GLU A 83 -12.04 18.65 -7.31
C GLU A 83 -12.30 18.44 -5.82
N TYR A 84 -12.37 19.55 -5.07
CA TYR A 84 -12.33 19.53 -3.60
C TYR A 84 -13.51 18.82 -2.96
N GLU A 85 -14.70 18.86 -3.57
CA GLU A 85 -15.90 18.17 -3.08
C GLU A 85 -15.71 16.64 -3.17
N THR A 86 -15.26 16.16 -4.33
CA THR A 86 -15.00 14.73 -4.55
C THR A 86 -13.85 14.24 -3.67
N ALA A 87 -12.77 15.03 -3.57
CA ALA A 87 -11.64 14.72 -2.69
C ALA A 87 -12.07 14.62 -1.22
N LEU A 88 -12.90 15.56 -0.75
CA LEU A 88 -13.45 15.53 0.60
C LEU A 88 -14.29 14.28 0.83
N GLY A 89 -15.22 13.98 -0.07
CA GLY A 89 -16.09 12.80 0.04
C GLY A 89 -15.32 11.48 0.06
N LEU A 90 -14.30 11.34 -0.79
CA LEU A 90 -13.41 10.17 -0.80
C LEU A 90 -12.56 10.09 0.47
N ALA A 91 -12.06 11.22 0.98
CA ALA A 91 -11.30 11.25 2.23
C ALA A 91 -12.17 10.80 3.42
N GLU A 92 -13.40 11.30 3.52
CA GLU A 92 -14.35 10.89 4.56
C GLU A 92 -14.73 9.42 4.44
N ARG A 93 -14.91 8.91 3.22
CA ARG A 93 -15.13 7.49 2.97
C ARG A 93 -13.95 6.64 3.42
N GLY A 94 -12.71 7.03 3.07
CA GLY A 94 -11.51 6.31 3.50
C GLY A 94 -11.32 6.30 5.01
N LEU A 95 -11.72 7.38 5.71
CA LEU A 95 -11.65 7.48 7.17
C LEU A 95 -12.68 6.60 7.90
N LYS A 96 -13.73 6.14 7.22
CA LYS A 96 -14.68 5.13 7.72
C LYS A 96 -14.11 3.71 7.73
N ALA A 97 -12.90 3.49 7.20
CA ALA A 97 -12.21 2.21 7.34
C ALA A 97 -12.19 1.77 8.80
N ALA A 98 -12.37 0.48 9.06
CA ALA A 98 -12.29 -0.08 10.40
C ALA A 98 -10.92 0.22 11.05
N GLU A 99 -10.88 0.19 12.37
CA GLU A 99 -9.64 0.41 13.12
C GLU A 99 -8.60 -0.66 12.75
N GLY A 100 -7.34 -0.23 12.59
CA GLY A 100 -6.24 -1.12 12.17
C GLY A 100 -6.13 -1.39 10.66
N VAL A 101 -7.13 -1.01 9.84
CA VAL A 101 -7.06 -1.17 8.37
C VAL A 101 -6.03 -0.23 7.76
N LEU A 102 -6.05 1.04 8.17
CA LEU A 102 -5.05 2.04 7.80
C LEU A 102 -4.06 2.22 8.94
N HIS A 103 -2.78 2.32 8.61
CA HIS A 103 -1.75 2.72 9.56
C HIS A 103 -1.99 4.16 10.03
N ALA A 104 -1.53 4.48 11.24
CA ALA A 104 -1.76 5.79 11.85
C ALA A 104 -1.25 6.96 11.00
N SER A 105 -0.12 6.78 10.30
CA SER A 105 0.41 7.78 9.36
C SER A 105 -0.52 7.99 8.15
N GLU A 106 -1.03 6.90 7.58
CA GLU A 106 -1.92 6.94 6.42
C GLU A 106 -3.25 7.62 6.76
N ARG A 107 -3.80 7.33 7.95
CA ARG A 107 -5.00 8.00 8.47
C ARG A 107 -4.76 9.50 8.70
N ARG A 108 -3.63 9.88 9.29
CA ARG A 108 -3.27 11.29 9.51
C ARG A 108 -3.14 12.07 8.20
N GLU A 109 -2.53 11.47 7.18
CA GLU A 109 -2.40 12.09 5.86
C GLU A 109 -3.79 12.32 5.24
N LEU A 110 -4.68 11.34 5.33
CA LEU A 110 -6.06 11.44 4.82
C LEU A 110 -6.89 12.49 5.58
N GLU A 111 -6.73 12.59 6.91
CA GLU A 111 -7.29 13.69 7.71
C GLU A 111 -6.77 15.05 7.27
N GLY A 112 -5.49 15.13 6.88
CA GLY A 112 -4.88 16.32 6.29
C GLY A 112 -5.59 16.75 5.00
N VAL A 113 -5.80 15.80 4.08
CA VAL A 113 -6.54 16.04 2.82
C VAL A 113 -7.95 16.56 3.12
N ARG A 114 -8.69 15.87 4.00
CA ARG A 114 -10.03 16.29 4.44
C ARG A 114 -10.01 17.73 4.98
N GLY A 115 -9.11 18.03 5.91
CA GLY A 115 -9.04 19.35 6.55
C GLY A 115 -8.69 20.48 5.58
N VAL A 116 -7.81 20.24 4.60
CA VAL A 116 -7.50 21.22 3.57
C VAL A 116 -8.70 21.44 2.63
N CYS A 117 -9.39 20.38 2.22
CA CYS A 117 -10.57 20.49 1.35
C CYS A 117 -11.69 21.29 2.01
N VAL A 118 -11.99 21.03 3.30
CA VAL A 118 -12.97 21.82 4.07
C VAL A 118 -12.62 23.31 4.05
N ARG A 119 -11.34 23.66 4.29
CA ARG A 119 -10.89 25.06 4.24
C ARG A 119 -10.98 25.70 2.84
N ARG A 120 -10.84 24.89 1.78
CA ARG A 120 -10.93 25.37 0.39
C ARG A 120 -12.38 25.62 -0.02
N LEU A 121 -13.31 24.77 0.42
CA LEU A 121 -14.74 24.88 0.11
C LEU A 121 -15.47 25.95 0.93
N ALA A 122 -14.94 26.31 2.10
CA ALA A 122 -15.48 27.39 2.94
C ALA A 122 -15.10 28.81 2.46
N LYS A 123 -14.37 28.94 1.35
CA LYS A 123 -13.95 30.22 0.74
C LYS A 123 -14.69 30.45 -0.56
#